data_AF-A0A5N8UHC3-F1
#
_entry.id   AF-A0A5N8UHC3-F1
#
_cell.length_a   1.000
_cell.length_b   1.000
_cell.length_c   1.000
_cell.angle_alpha   90.00
_cell.angle_beta   90.00
_cell.angle_gamma   90.00
#
_symmetry.space_group_name_H-M   'P 1'
#
loop_
_entity.id
_entity.type
_entity.pdbx_description
1 polymer ?
#
loop_
_entity_poly.entity_id
_entity_poly.type
_entity_poly.pdbx_seq_one_letter_code
_entity_poly.pdbx_strand_id
1 'polypeptide(L)'
;MMKIKYIFKSILIAELILSILPIAAFANDNTLMNDDSNIGIGVDSHLVVNDDSKKISLIIEKGNSVELIVTHFIKQFDYQIKWDTEDFISGYRVSYEGEDPMDVLKEFVNDVRKNGKLIKATVYKNNILVVENESK
;
A
#
# COMPACT_ATOMS: atom_id res chain seq x y z
N MET A 1 -34.89 -22.51 -35.17
CA MET A 1 -34.16 -23.49 -34.35
C MET A 1 -32.68 -23.39 -34.69
N MET A 2 -31.86 -23.32 -33.65
CA MET A 2 -30.49 -22.79 -33.56
C MET A 2 -29.42 -23.63 -34.29
N LYS A 3 -28.33 -22.98 -34.76
CA LYS A 3 -26.91 -23.35 -34.52
C LYS A 3 -25.96 -22.37 -35.22
N ILE A 4 -25.48 -21.38 -34.45
CA ILE A 4 -24.39 -20.48 -34.82
C ILE A 4 -23.07 -21.23 -34.55
N LYS A 5 -22.25 -21.40 -35.59
CA LYS A 5 -20.88 -21.92 -35.48
C LYS A 5 -19.94 -20.76 -35.10
N TYR A 6 -19.27 -20.90 -33.96
CA TYR A 6 -18.25 -19.96 -33.48
C TYR A 6 -16.99 -20.08 -34.33
N ILE A 7 -16.56 -18.98 -34.94
CA ILE A 7 -15.25 -18.84 -35.60
C ILE A 7 -14.31 -18.24 -34.55
N PHE A 8 -13.29 -19.01 -34.14
CA PHE A 8 -12.19 -18.55 -33.30
C PHE A 8 -11.44 -17.41 -34.01
N LYS A 9 -11.38 -16.23 -33.39
CA LYS A 9 -10.57 -15.10 -33.84
C LYS A 9 -9.48 -14.87 -32.79
N SER A 10 -8.29 -15.38 -33.07
CA SER A 10 -7.10 -15.19 -32.24
C SER A 10 -6.69 -13.72 -32.30
N ILE A 11 -6.73 -13.03 -31.16
CA ILE A 11 -6.17 -11.69 -31.02
C ILE A 11 -4.74 -11.86 -30.51
N LEU A 12 -3.78 -11.60 -31.38
CA LEU A 12 -2.37 -11.44 -31.08
C LEU A 12 -2.19 -10.05 -30.46
N ILE A 13 -1.83 -9.97 -29.18
CA ILE A 13 -1.41 -8.71 -28.54
C ILE A 13 0.11 -8.71 -28.56
N ALA A 14 0.69 -7.81 -29.37
CA ALA A 14 2.12 -7.55 -29.37
C ALA A 14 2.48 -6.77 -28.11
N GLU A 15 3.33 -7.36 -27.27
CA GLU A 15 3.96 -6.65 -26.15
C GLU A 15 4.99 -5.67 -26.71
N LEU A 16 4.74 -4.38 -26.50
CA LEU A 16 5.73 -3.33 -26.64
C LEU A 16 5.95 -2.75 -25.25
N ILE A 17 7.00 -3.19 -24.55
CA ILE A 17 7.51 -2.45 -23.40
C ILE A 17 8.98 -2.12 -23.67
N LEU A 18 9.20 -0.81 -23.79
CA LEU A 18 10.47 -0.14 -23.98
C LEU A 18 11.51 -0.58 -22.95
N SER A 19 12.68 -0.95 -23.45
CA SER A 19 13.93 -1.02 -22.69
C SER A 19 14.32 0.36 -22.17
N ILE A 20 14.50 0.50 -20.86
CA ILE A 20 15.36 1.54 -20.29
C ILE A 20 16.07 0.96 -19.07
N LEU A 21 17.37 0.72 -19.19
CA LEU A 21 18.30 0.83 -18.06
C LEU A 21 18.99 2.19 -18.23
N PRO A 22 19.17 2.92 -17.12
CA PRO A 22 20.53 3.05 -16.65
C PRO A 22 20.66 2.84 -15.14
N ILE A 23 21.74 2.15 -14.79
CA ILE A 23 22.34 2.11 -13.46
C ILE A 23 22.86 3.51 -13.15
N ALA A 24 22.43 4.11 -12.04
CA ALA A 24 23.11 5.18 -11.33
C ALA A 24 22.83 4.95 -9.83
N ALA A 25 23.78 4.34 -9.13
CA ALA A 25 24.76 5.03 -8.30
C ALA A 25 24.15 5.48 -6.97
N PHE A 26 24.47 4.72 -5.91
CA PHE A 26 24.33 5.18 -4.54
C PHE A 26 25.09 6.50 -4.38
N ALA A 27 24.35 7.60 -4.23
CA ALA A 27 24.87 8.85 -3.71
C ALA A 27 24.12 9.13 -2.41
N ASN A 28 24.83 8.88 -1.31
CA ASN A 28 24.55 9.45 -0.02
C ASN A 28 24.66 10.97 -0.18
N ASP A 29 23.54 11.69 -0.20
CA ASP A 29 23.56 13.12 0.00
C ASP A 29 22.39 13.54 0.88
N ASN A 30 22.77 14.14 2.00
CA ASN A 30 21.89 14.59 3.06
C ASN A 30 21.41 15.98 2.65
N THR A 31 20.20 16.12 2.11
CA THR A 31 19.62 17.45 1.88
C THR A 31 18.11 17.42 2.04
N LEU A 32 17.68 17.88 3.22
CA LEU A 32 16.38 18.53 3.43
C LEU A 32 16.28 19.73 2.49
N MET A 33 15.25 19.81 1.64
CA MET A 33 14.50 21.05 1.40
C MET A 33 13.30 20.84 0.47
N ASN A 34 12.20 21.50 0.86
CA ASN A 34 10.91 21.68 0.19
C ASN A 34 10.98 21.81 -1.34
N ASP A 35 10.05 21.15 -2.03
CA ASP A 35 9.54 21.65 -3.30
C ASP A 35 8.01 21.48 -3.37
N ASP A 36 7.32 22.60 -3.14
CA ASP A 36 5.90 22.78 -3.42
C ASP A 36 5.69 22.82 -4.95
N SER A 37 5.64 21.66 -5.61
CA SER A 37 4.96 21.54 -6.92
C SER A 37 4.97 20.11 -7.46
N ASN A 38 3.94 19.32 -7.14
CA ASN A 38 3.40 18.38 -8.12
C ASN A 38 1.98 17.92 -7.75
N ILE A 39 1.01 18.38 -8.53
CA ILE A 39 -0.26 17.67 -8.71
C ILE A 39 0.09 16.41 -9.52
N GLY A 40 0.47 15.38 -8.79
CA GLY A 40 0.60 14.01 -9.25
C GLY A 40 0.04 13.13 -8.13
N ILE A 41 -0.63 12.04 -8.49
CA ILE A 41 -1.04 11.01 -7.53
C ILE A 41 0.26 10.31 -7.08
N GLY A 42 1.01 10.99 -6.23
CA GLY A 42 2.24 10.53 -5.62
C GLY A 42 1.84 9.60 -4.49
N VAL A 43 2.11 8.32 -4.67
CA VAL A 43 1.98 7.33 -3.60
C VAL A 43 3.18 7.47 -2.67
N ASP A 44 3.31 8.63 -2.02
CA ASP A 44 4.39 8.88 -1.08
C ASP A 44 4.00 8.35 0.29
N SER A 45 4.12 7.02 0.45
CA SER A 45 4.31 6.44 1.77
C SER A 45 5.75 6.73 2.21
N HIS A 46 5.96 7.86 2.88
CA HIS A 46 7.27 8.18 3.46
C HIS A 46 7.52 7.30 4.70
N LEU A 47 8.33 6.25 4.54
CA LEU A 47 8.94 5.56 5.67
C LEU A 47 10.10 6.42 6.17
N VAL A 48 9.92 7.09 7.30
CA VAL A 48 11.02 7.77 7.99
C VAL A 48 11.61 6.81 9.01
N VAL A 49 12.73 6.15 8.66
CA VAL A 49 13.54 5.42 9.63
C VAL A 49 14.55 6.41 10.20
N ASN A 50 14.31 6.89 11.41
CA ASN A 50 15.24 7.78 12.10
C ASN A 50 16.26 6.92 12.88
N ASP A 51 17.53 6.94 12.44
CA ASP A 51 18.61 6.06 12.89
C ASP A 51 18.89 6.11 14.40
N ASP A 52 18.43 7.17 15.09
CA ASP A 52 18.61 7.31 16.54
C ASP A 52 17.42 6.81 17.38
N SER A 53 16.31 6.36 16.76
CA SER A 53 15.08 5.99 17.50
C SER A 53 14.36 4.70 17.08
N LYS A 54 14.80 3.99 16.03
CA LYS A 54 14.11 2.77 15.51
C LYS A 54 12.59 2.92 15.34
N LYS A 55 12.10 4.15 15.15
CA LYS A 55 10.68 4.40 14.95
C LYS A 55 10.29 4.13 13.50
N ILE A 56 9.16 3.47 13.34
CA ILE A 56 8.48 3.15 12.10
C ILE A 56 7.19 3.96 12.08
N SER A 57 6.89 4.58 10.96
CA SER A 57 5.67 5.38 10.80
C SER A 57 4.85 4.93 9.59
N LEU A 58 3.54 4.79 9.79
CA LEU A 58 2.54 4.65 8.72
C LEU A 58 1.79 5.98 8.59
N ILE A 59 1.95 6.64 7.46
CA ILE A 59 1.27 7.91 7.15
C ILE A 59 0.31 7.68 5.99
N ILE A 60 -0.95 8.04 6.16
CA ILE A 60 -1.97 7.98 5.12
C ILE A 60 -2.50 9.39 4.91
N GLU A 61 -2.16 9.99 3.77
CA GLU A 61 -2.62 11.31 3.40
C GLU A 61 -4.11 11.32 3.03
N LYS A 62 -4.75 12.47 3.21
CA LYS A 62 -6.13 12.69 2.78
C LYS A 62 -6.25 12.46 1.28
N GLY A 63 -7.24 11.67 0.86
CA GLY A 63 -7.49 11.36 -0.55
C GLY A 63 -6.77 10.12 -1.05
N ASN A 64 -5.91 9.49 -0.24
CA ASN A 64 -5.21 8.27 -0.64
C ASN A 64 -6.04 7.01 -0.37
N SER A 65 -5.81 6.00 -1.22
CA SER A 65 -6.26 4.62 -1.02
C SER A 65 -5.59 4.04 0.21
N VAL A 66 -6.39 3.52 1.13
CA VAL A 66 -5.88 2.92 2.36
C VAL A 66 -5.28 1.55 2.08
N GLU A 67 -5.92 0.72 1.25
CA GLU A 67 -5.39 -0.57 0.83
C GLU A 67 -3.97 -0.42 0.25
N LEU A 68 -3.80 0.53 -0.66
CA LEU A 68 -2.55 0.71 -1.39
C LEU A 68 -1.42 1.20 -0.47
N ILE A 69 -1.69 2.16 0.41
CA ILE A 69 -0.70 2.67 1.37
C ILE A 69 -0.32 1.59 2.39
N VAL A 70 -1.30 0.88 2.96
CA VAL A 70 -1.03 -0.22 3.91
C VAL A 70 -0.25 -1.35 3.22
N THR A 71 -0.60 -1.66 1.96
CA THR A 71 0.13 -2.65 1.16
C THR A 71 1.59 -2.28 0.95
N HIS A 72 1.87 -1.03 0.64
CA HIS A 72 3.26 -0.57 0.48
C HIS A 72 4.02 -0.59 1.80
N PHE A 73 3.41 -0.13 2.88
CA PHE A 73 4.00 -0.12 4.21
C PHE A 73 4.43 -1.53 4.65
N ILE A 74 3.54 -2.52 4.58
CA ILE A 74 3.84 -3.86 5.10
C ILE A 74 4.84 -4.62 4.22
N LYS A 75 4.89 -4.34 2.91
CA LYS A 75 5.86 -4.94 1.99
C LYS A 75 7.30 -4.54 2.29
N GLN A 76 7.53 -3.37 2.89
CA GLN A 76 8.86 -2.94 3.31
C GLN A 76 9.44 -3.80 4.46
N PHE A 77 8.60 -4.60 5.11
CA PHE A 77 8.96 -5.48 6.22
C PHE A 77 8.82 -6.97 5.86
N ASP A 78 8.91 -7.30 4.57
CA ASP A 78 8.81 -8.68 4.04
C ASP A 78 7.48 -9.40 4.36
N TYR A 79 6.40 -8.64 4.61
CA TYR A 79 5.05 -9.19 4.68
C TYR A 79 4.38 -9.19 3.30
N GLN A 80 3.55 -10.20 3.09
CA GLN A 80 2.55 -10.21 2.02
C GLN A 80 1.21 -9.75 2.58
N ILE A 81 0.37 -9.14 1.75
CA ILE A 81 -0.99 -8.74 2.14
C ILE A 81 -2.03 -9.37 1.24
N LYS A 82 -3.14 -9.78 1.86
CA LYS A 82 -4.40 -10.08 1.19
C LYS A 82 -5.46 -9.14 1.74
N TRP A 83 -5.95 -8.24 0.90
CA TRP A 83 -7.06 -7.34 1.23
C TRP A 83 -8.37 -7.97 0.77
N ASP A 84 -9.17 -8.46 1.72
CA ASP A 84 -10.45 -9.15 1.53
C ASP A 84 -11.61 -8.29 2.08
N THR A 85 -11.53 -6.99 1.78
CA THR A 85 -12.56 -5.98 2.03
C THR A 85 -12.52 -4.96 0.89
N GLU A 86 -13.53 -4.11 0.79
CA GLU A 86 -13.48 -2.96 -0.12
C GLU A 86 -12.42 -1.96 0.36
N ASP A 87 -11.65 -1.42 -0.58
CA ASP A 87 -10.79 -0.27 -0.31
C ASP A 87 -11.62 0.96 0.08
N PHE A 88 -11.01 1.87 0.84
CA PHE A 88 -11.61 3.14 1.20
C PHE A 88 -10.59 4.26 1.13
N ILE A 89 -11.08 5.44 0.76
CA ILE A 89 -10.27 6.65 0.65
C ILE A 89 -10.21 7.36 2.00
N SER A 90 -9.01 7.74 2.42
CA SER A 90 -8.85 8.48 3.66
C SER A 90 -9.47 9.87 3.56
N GLY A 91 -10.35 10.22 4.52
CA GLY A 91 -10.99 11.55 4.58
C GLY A 91 -10.11 12.65 5.17
N TYR A 92 -9.04 12.27 5.88
CA TYR A 92 -8.11 13.15 6.60
C TYR A 92 -6.71 12.52 6.64
N ARG A 93 -5.70 13.31 7.02
CA ARG A 93 -4.34 12.80 7.23
C ARG A 93 -4.29 12.04 8.56
N VAL A 94 -3.76 10.83 8.56
CA VAL A 94 -3.48 10.04 9.76
C VAL A 94 -2.03 9.58 9.79
N SER A 95 -1.48 9.44 10.99
CA SER A 95 -0.13 8.97 11.23
C SER A 95 -0.12 8.06 12.45
N TYR A 96 0.54 6.91 12.33
CA TYR A 96 0.72 5.92 13.38
C TYR A 96 2.21 5.64 13.53
N GLU A 97 2.72 5.54 14.75
CA GLU A 97 4.15 5.35 15.03
C GLU A 97 4.38 4.20 16.01
N GLY A 98 5.45 3.44 15.80
CA GLY A 98 5.83 2.33 16.68
C GLY A 98 7.23 1.83 16.42
N GLU A 99 7.67 0.85 17.20
CA GLU A 99 8.98 0.18 17.01
C GLU A 99 8.84 -1.11 16.18
N ASP A 100 7.63 -1.65 16.06
CA ASP A 100 7.28 -2.84 15.29
C ASP A 100 6.15 -2.53 14.29
N PRO A 101 6.23 -2.97 13.02
CA PRO A 101 5.20 -2.69 12.02
C PRO A 101 3.82 -3.25 12.40
N MET A 102 3.76 -4.33 13.18
CA MET A 102 2.50 -4.92 13.63
C MET A 102 1.84 -4.10 14.73
N ASP A 103 2.62 -3.42 15.58
CA ASP A 103 2.06 -2.50 16.56
C ASP A 103 1.42 -1.28 15.87
N VAL A 104 2.10 -0.74 14.85
CA VAL A 104 1.58 0.34 13.99
C VAL A 104 0.28 -0.09 13.31
N LEU A 105 0.25 -1.28 12.69
CA LEU A 105 -0.96 -1.82 12.06
C LEU A 105 -2.10 -2.06 13.05
N LYS A 106 -1.78 -2.54 14.26
CA LYS A 106 -2.78 -2.77 15.30
C LYS A 106 -3.45 -1.48 15.72
N GLU A 107 -2.67 -0.40 15.87
CA GLU A 107 -3.22 0.93 16.15
C GLU A 107 -4.11 1.42 15.01
N PHE A 108 -3.62 1.36 13.77
CA PHE A 108 -4.39 1.68 12.57
C PHE A 108 -5.72 0.92 12.51
N VAL A 109 -5.72 -0.40 12.67
CA VAL A 109 -6.93 -1.24 12.63
C VAL A 109 -7.89 -0.85 13.74
N ASN A 110 -7.39 -0.61 14.96
CA ASN A 110 -8.21 -0.18 16.08
C ASN A 110 -8.89 1.18 15.81
N ASP A 111 -8.18 2.12 15.22
CA ASP A 111 -8.72 3.43 14.87
C ASP A 111 -9.78 3.35 13.76
N VAL A 112 -9.50 2.59 12.70
CA VAL A 112 -10.48 2.32 11.63
C VAL A 112 -11.77 1.71 12.19
N ARG A 113 -11.65 0.78 13.15
CA ARG A 113 -12.80 0.20 13.86
C ARG A 113 -13.57 1.21 14.71
N LYS A 114 -12.87 2.07 15.44
CA LYS A 114 -13.50 3.16 16.22
C LYS A 114 -14.28 4.14 15.33
N ASN A 115 -13.85 4.30 14.08
CA ASN A 115 -14.51 5.10 13.06
C ASN A 115 -15.63 4.34 12.30
N GLY A 116 -16.05 3.16 12.80
CA GLY A 116 -17.23 2.45 12.34
C GLY A 116 -17.00 1.48 11.18
N LYS A 117 -15.76 1.31 10.71
CA LYS A 117 -15.42 0.29 9.71
C LYS A 117 -15.15 -1.04 10.42
N LEU A 118 -15.97 -2.06 10.11
CA LEU A 118 -15.83 -3.39 10.69
C LEU A 118 -14.75 -4.17 9.93
N ILE A 119 -13.48 -3.90 10.25
CA ILE A 119 -12.35 -4.65 9.69
C ILE A 119 -11.58 -5.41 10.78
N LYS A 120 -10.96 -6.50 10.35
CA LYS A 120 -10.01 -7.28 11.14
C LYS A 120 -8.75 -7.51 10.34
N ALA A 121 -7.61 -7.48 11.03
CA ALA A 121 -6.32 -7.84 10.46
C ALA A 121 -5.76 -9.05 11.21
N THR A 122 -5.34 -10.07 10.47
CA THR A 122 -4.76 -11.31 11.01
C THR A 122 -3.42 -11.57 10.34
N VAL A 123 -2.38 -11.81 11.13
CA VAL A 123 -1.05 -12.19 10.64
C VAL A 123 -0.89 -13.70 10.75
N TYR A 124 -0.61 -14.35 9.63
CA TYR A 124 -0.33 -15.79 9.58
C TYR A 124 1.18 -16.07 9.68
N LYS A 125 1.54 -17.29 10.09
CA LYS A 125 2.92 -17.74 10.31
C LYS A 125 3.86 -17.55 9.10
N ASN A 126 3.33 -17.42 7.89
CA ASN A 126 4.12 -17.22 6.66
C ASN A 126 4.23 -15.73 6.28
N ASN A 127 4.15 -14.83 7.26
CA ASN A 127 4.16 -13.37 7.06
C ASN A 127 3.09 -12.88 6.08
N ILE A 128 1.91 -13.51 6.11
CA ILE A 128 0.75 -13.06 5.32
C ILE A 128 -0.17 -12.30 6.26
N LEU A 129 -0.33 -11.00 6.02
CA LEU A 129 -1.35 -10.15 6.62
C LEU A 129 -2.65 -10.30 5.82
N VAL A 130 -3.73 -10.73 6.45
CA VAL A 130 -5.06 -10.73 5.84
C VAL A 130 -5.89 -9.66 6.52
N VAL A 131 -6.37 -8.69 5.74
CA VAL A 131 -7.32 -7.67 6.18
C VAL A 131 -8.69 -8.04 5.62
N GLU A 132 -9.68 -8.25 6.48
CA GLU A 132 -10.99 -8.77 6.11
C GLU A 132 -12.12 -7.92 6.70
N ASN A 133 -13.27 -7.89 6.03
CA ASN A 133 -14.49 -7.27 6.55
C ASN A 133 -15.16 -8.22 7.56
N GLU A 134 -15.39 -7.75 8.78
CA GLU A 134 -16.06 -8.50 9.86
C GLU A 134 -17.60 -8.48 9.77
N SER A 135 -18.18 -7.71 8.86
CA SER A 135 -19.63 -7.63 8.67
C SER A 135 -20.22 -8.86 7.96
N LYS A 136 -19.38 -9.85 7.60
CA LYS A 136 -19.77 -11.05 6.85
C LYS A 136 -20.41 -12.12 7.73
#